data_AF-A0A800K3R9-F1
#
_entry.id   AF-A0A800K3R9-F1
#
_cell.length_a   1.000
_cell.length_b   1.000
_cell.length_c   1.000
_cell.angle_alpha   90.00
_cell.angle_beta   90.00
_cell.angle_gamma   90.00
#
_symmetry.space_group_name_H-M   'P 1'
#
loop_
_entity.id
_entity.type
_entity.pdbx_description
1 polymer ?
#
loop_
_entity_poly.entity_id
_entity_poly.type
_entity_poly.pdbx_seq_one_letter_code
_entity_poly.pdbx_strand_id
1 'polypeptide(L)' 'MVAKKKKMINKNSLGFLEKYINNPSPTGFEVEGQKIWLDYIKPYIDDHIVDNYGTFVGVVNPGQEFKVVIEGHSD' A
#
# COMPACT_ATOMS: atom_id res chain seq x y z
N MET A 1 -22.48 -22.00 18.25
CA MET A 1 -21.32 -21.20 18.74
C MET A 1 -20.94 -20.23 17.63
N VAL A 2 -20.99 -18.91 17.88
CA VAL A 2 -20.53 -17.92 16.89
C VAL A 2 -19.01 -17.82 16.98
N ALA A 3 -18.32 -18.04 15.87
CA ALA A 3 -16.86 -17.90 15.82
C ALA A 3 -16.46 -16.49 16.26
N LYS A 4 -15.57 -16.39 17.25
CA LYS A 4 -15.06 -15.13 17.76
C LYS A 4 -14.39 -14.37 16.60
N LYS A 5 -14.91 -13.18 16.27
CA LYS A 5 -14.44 -12.35 15.15
C LYS A 5 -12.93 -12.08 15.31
N LYS A 6 -12.10 -12.60 14.40
CA LYS A 6 -10.66 -12.39 14.42
C LYS A 6 -10.38 -10.90 14.26
N LYS A 7 -9.64 -10.31 15.20
CA LYS A 7 -9.24 -8.90 15.11
C LYS A 7 -8.27 -8.76 13.93
N MET A 8 -8.74 -8.17 12.83
CA MET A 8 -7.93 -8.03 11.60
C MET A 8 -6.87 -6.93 11.71
N ILE A 9 -7.14 -5.89 12.52
CA ILE A 9 -6.23 -4.77 12.74
C ILE A 9 -5.36 -5.05 13.97
N ASN A 10 -4.06 -5.19 13.75
CA ASN A 10 -3.03 -5.27 14.79
C ASN A 10 -2.41 -3.88 15.05
N LYS A 11 -1.52 -3.78 16.05
CA LYS A 11 -0.90 -2.50 16.42
C LYS A 11 -0.06 -1.90 15.29
N ASN A 12 0.63 -2.72 14.51
CA ASN A 12 1.47 -2.26 13.40
C ASN A 12 0.63 -1.71 12.26
N SER A 13 -0.44 -2.42 11.86
CA SER A 13 -1.37 -1.94 10.83
C SER A 13 -2.08 -0.65 11.24
N LEU A 14 -2.40 -0.50 12.54
CA LEU A 14 -3.02 0.72 13.05
C LEU A 14 -2.03 1.89 13.03
N GLY A 15 -0.78 1.69 13.47
CA GLY A 15 0.24 2.73 13.44
C GLY A 15 0.61 3.16 12.02
N PHE A 16 0.62 2.22 11.07
CA PHE A 16 0.71 2.55 9.64
C PHE A 16 -0.46 3.42 9.19
N LEU A 17 -1.70 2.99 9.46
CA LEU A 17 -2.89 3.72 9.02
C LEU A 17 -2.96 5.12 9.64
N GLU A 18 -2.62 5.27 10.92
CA GLU A 18 -2.52 6.56 11.59
C GLU A 18 -1.47 7.47 10.94
N LYS A 19 -0.27 6.96 10.62
CA LYS A 19 0.75 7.74 9.92
C LYS A 19 0.28 8.13 8.51
N TYR A 20 -0.34 7.21 7.79
CA TYR A 20 -0.76 7.39 6.41
C TYR A 20 -1.92 8.39 6.28
N ILE A 21 -2.97 8.23 7.08
CA ILE A 21 -4.18 9.08 6.99
C ILE A 21 -3.96 10.51 7.52
N ASN A 22 -2.98 10.69 8.41
CA ASN A 22 -2.59 12.02 8.90
C ASN A 22 -1.58 12.73 7.97
N ASN A 23 -1.21 12.12 6.84
CA ASN A 23 -0.41 12.77 5.80
C ASN A 23 -1.36 13.38 4.74
N PRO A 24 -1.37 14.72 4.56
CA PRO A 24 -2.11 15.34 3.46
C PRO A 24 -1.59 14.85 2.11
N SER A 25 -2.50 14.41 1.24
CA SER A 25 -2.16 13.87 -0.09
C SER A 25 -3.20 14.31 -1.13
N PRO A 26 -3.45 15.62 -1.32
CA PRO A 26 -4.43 16.06 -2.32
C PRO A 26 -3.97 15.72 -3.74
N THR A 27 -4.91 15.67 -4.68
CA THR A 27 -4.61 15.41 -6.09
C THR A 27 -3.47 16.30 -6.62
N GLY A 28 -2.41 15.68 -7.15
CA GLY A 28 -1.19 16.32 -7.65
C GLY A 28 -0.06 16.53 -6.62
N PHE A 29 -0.25 16.14 -5.36
CA PHE A 29 0.76 16.24 -4.29
C PHE A 29 0.89 14.94 -3.48
N GLU A 30 0.69 13.79 -4.12
CA GLU A 30 0.58 12.47 -3.47
C GLU A 30 1.93 11.85 -3.09
N VAL A 31 3.04 12.43 -3.54
CA VAL A 31 4.40 11.85 -3.42
C VAL A 31 4.75 11.44 -1.99
N GLU A 32 4.42 12.26 -0.98
CA GLU A 32 4.70 11.90 0.42
C GLU A 32 3.83 10.74 0.91
N GLY A 33 2.57 10.68 0.49
CA GLY A 33 1.69 9.54 0.77
C GLY A 33 2.25 8.25 0.15
N GLN A 34 2.65 8.33 -1.12
CA GLN A 34 3.26 7.21 -1.86
C GLN A 34 4.54 6.69 -1.19
N LYS A 35 5.39 7.56 -0.61
CA LYS A 35 6.56 7.14 0.18
C LYS A 35 6.18 6.35 1.43
N ILE A 36 5.17 6.81 2.18
CA ILE A 36 4.69 6.12 3.38
C ILE A 36 4.13 4.74 3.01
N TRP A 37 3.39 4.66 1.90
CA TRP A 37 2.88 3.40 1.38
C TRP A 37 4.01 2.44 0.99
N LEU A 38 4.96 2.92 0.17
CA LEU A 38 6.13 2.17 -0.26
C LEU A 38 6.90 1.59 0.92
N ASP A 39 7.24 2.42 1.91
CA ASP A 39 7.98 1.98 3.10
C ASP A 39 7.25 0.85 3.84
N TYR A 40 5.93 0.92 3.91
CA TYR A 40 5.11 -0.10 4.55
C TYR A 40 5.08 -1.41 3.76
N ILE A 41 4.98 -1.35 2.43
CA ILE A 41 4.81 -2.57 1.61
C ILE A 41 6.11 -3.20 1.13
N LYS A 42 7.24 -2.49 1.21
CA LYS A 42 8.57 -2.95 0.77
C LYS A 42 8.95 -4.36 1.24
N PRO A 43 8.66 -4.80 2.48
CA PRO A 43 9.01 -6.16 2.93
C PRO A 43 8.15 -7.27 2.30
N TYR A 44 7.09 -6.92 1.57
CA TYR A 44 6.10 -7.86 1.03
C TYR A 44 6.12 -7.95 -0.49
N ILE A 45 7.04 -7.25 -1.16
CA ILE A 45 7.14 -7.18 -2.62
C ILE A 45 8.52 -7.67 -3.07
N ASP A 46 8.57 -8.25 -4.27
CA ASP A 46 9.81 -8.73 -4.90
C ASP A 46 10.43 -7.67 -5.81
N ASP A 47 9.59 -6.82 -6.41
CA ASP A 47 10.01 -5.74 -7.31
C ASP A 47 9.04 -4.55 -7.22
N HIS A 48 9.41 -3.43 -7.84
CA HIS A 48 8.58 -2.24 -7.88
C HIS A 48 8.71 -1.45 -9.19
N ILE A 49 7.65 -0.71 -9.51
CA ILE A 49 7.59 0.22 -10.63
C ILE A 49 7.14 1.57 -10.09
N VAL A 50 7.76 2.64 -10.57
CA VAL A 50 7.31 4.02 -10.35
C VAL A 50 7.18 4.67 -11.70
N ASP A 51 6.00 5.23 -11.99
CA ASP A 51 5.78 5.95 -13.24
C ASP A 51 6.16 7.43 -13.15
N ASN A 52 6.03 8.16 -14.26
CA ASN A 52 6.37 9.58 -14.33
C ASN A 52 5.39 10.48 -13.53
N TYR A 53 4.24 9.96 -13.12
CA TYR A 53 3.26 10.65 -12.28
C TYR A 53 3.50 10.40 -10.79
N GLY A 54 4.42 9.50 -10.44
CA GLY A 54 4.72 9.14 -9.05
C GLY A 54 3.83 8.03 -8.52
N THR A 55 3.02 7.37 -9.36
CA THR A 55 2.26 6.18 -8.96
C THR A 55 3.21 5.04 -8.67
N PHE A 56 3.06 4.45 -7.48
CA PHE A 56 3.84 3.30 -7.05
C PHE A 56 3.08 1.98 -7.32
N VAL A 57 3.78 1.00 -7.89
CA VAL A 57 3.28 -0.37 -8.04
C VAL A 57 4.24 -1.36 -7.41
N GLY A 58 3.76 -2.11 -6.42
CA GLY A 58 4.48 -3.24 -5.82
C GLY A 58 4.17 -4.52 -6.58
N VAL A 59 5.21 -5.28 -6.95
CA VAL A 59 5.07 -6.53 -7.70
C VAL A 59 5.48 -7.71 -6.83
N VAL A 60 4.61 -8.71 -6.77
CA VAL A 60 4.86 -10.01 -6.13
C VAL A 60 4.92 -11.07 -7.21
N ASN A 61 5.92 -11.96 -7.17
CA ASN A 61 6.16 -13.02 -8.13
C ASN A 61 6.24 -12.51 -9.59
N PRO A 62 7.27 -11.71 -9.94
CA PRO A 62 7.41 -11.17 -11.29
C PRO A 62 7.64 -12.26 -12.34
N GLY A 63 7.34 -11.95 -13.61
CA GLY A 63 7.62 -12.84 -14.75
C GLY A 63 6.52 -13.84 -15.13
N GLN A 64 5.36 -13.80 -14.47
CA GLN A 64 4.22 -14.66 -14.82
C GLN A 64 3.41 -14.10 -15.99
N GLU A 65 2.88 -14.99 -16.85
CA GLU A 65 2.03 -14.62 -17.99
C GLU A 65 0.68 -14.04 -17.53
N PHE A 66 0.06 -14.67 -16.52
CA PHE A 66 -1.18 -14.19 -15.92
C PHE A 66 -0.89 -13.30 -14.72
N LYS A 67 -1.55 -12.14 -14.65
CA LYS A 67 -1.34 -11.13 -13.61
C LYS A 67 -2.68 -10.70 -13.00
N VAL A 68 -2.67 -10.48 -11.70
CA VAL A 68 -3.78 -9.89 -10.94
C VAL A 68 -3.31 -8.57 -10.37
N VAL A 69 -4.15 -7.54 -10.46
CA VAL A 69 -3.86 -6.19 -9.95
C VAL A 69 -4.89 -5.83 -8.89
N ILE A 70 -4.43 -5.25 -7.78
CA ILE A 70 -5.28 -4.67 -6.74
C ILE A 70 -5.04 -3.16 -6.74
N GLU A 71 -6.06 -2.43 -7.21
CA GLU A 71 -6.19 -0.97 -7.30
C GLU A 71 -6.35 -0.27 -5.94
N GLY A 72 -5.69 0.86 -5.68
CA GLY A 72 -6.03 1.76 -4.57
C GLY A 72 -5.56 3.19 -4.80
N HIS A 73 -6.47 4.16 -4.63
CA HIS A 73 -6.18 5.59 -4.73
C HIS A 73 -5.63 6.17 -3.42
N SER A 74 -4.68 7.11 -3.53
CA SER A 74 -4.04 7.79 -2.40
C SER A 74 -4.52 9.22 -2.17
N ASP A 75 -5.31 9.77 -3.10
CA ASP A 75 -5.87 11.12 -3.08
C ASP A 75 -7.25 11.24 -2.39
#